data_AF-A0A958CQV1-F1
#
_entry.id   AF-A0A958CQV1-F1
#
_cell.length_a   1.000
_cell.length_b   1.000
_cell.length_c   1.000
_cell.angle_alpha   90.00
_cell.angle_beta   90.00
_cell.angle_gamma   90.00
#
_symmetry.space_group_name_H-M   'P 1'
#
loop_
_entity.id
_entity.type
_entity.pdbx_description
1 polymer ?
#
loop_
_entity_poly.entity_id
_entity_poly.type
_entity_poly.pdbx_seq_one_letter_code
_entity_poly.pdbx_strand_id
1 'polypeptide(L)'
;MGHLATQDRTYQLLQQRLDRNVTGAPESPVFTQILKLLFSPGEADIARQMPTTFISLNRLAGKLEIPPDRLDDQLTAMAERGLVLDVMRNGKRYFTLSPVVIGFFEYTFMRTRDNVPMAELARLFDEYFFQDDRFARAIFTGETQVGRSLVREEALPGGDHVEILDWERASHIVETATAHAVSLCACRHHHSHLGTACDQPMRTCMTFNYGAEMLVRNGVAEPLTTSEAMQLLADCKETGLAQTADNVQNGVSYICNCCGCCCGMMSSIRTFNIRNAIVSSNWISDIDPEVCNGCGKCVKACPVDAIEIATGEMVGRHRKRWAVRDADLCLGCGVCYDSCKFGALRMAPREQRVFTPETTFDRIVAMAVERGKLADLIMDNSDGLGFMALGRVMQVLEKLPPYKAAMAVRPLKSVFLNAVVSGVKAGAGNAAKVV
;
A
#
# COMPACT_ATOMS: atom_id res chain seq x y z
N MET A 1 -27.43 25.45 -15.32
CA MET A 1 -26.32 24.70 -15.95
C MET A 1 -24.93 25.06 -15.40
N GLY A 2 -24.66 26.29 -14.96
CA GLY A 2 -23.34 26.67 -14.41
C GLY A 2 -22.91 25.92 -13.14
N HIS A 3 -23.81 25.68 -12.18
CA HIS A 3 -23.46 24.99 -10.92
C HIS A 3 -23.06 23.50 -11.10
N LEU A 4 -23.68 22.79 -12.05
CA LEU A 4 -23.34 21.39 -12.35
C LEU A 4 -21.96 21.29 -13.00
N ALA A 5 -21.67 22.17 -13.98
CA ALA A 5 -20.35 22.24 -14.62
C ALA A 5 -19.23 22.60 -13.64
N THR A 6 -19.51 23.48 -12.66
CA THR A 6 -18.54 23.82 -11.61
C THR A 6 -18.30 22.65 -10.65
N GLN A 7 -19.35 21.91 -10.26
CA GLN A 7 -19.20 20.74 -9.40
C GLN A 7 -18.40 19.62 -10.07
N ASP A 8 -18.69 19.31 -11.33
CA ASP A 8 -17.93 18.30 -12.09
C ASP A 8 -16.45 18.66 -12.19
N ARG A 9 -16.14 19.96 -12.37
CA ARG A 9 -14.75 20.46 -12.34
C ARG A 9 -14.08 20.26 -10.98
N THR A 10 -14.79 20.48 -9.85
CA THR A 10 -14.23 20.27 -8.51
C THR A 10 -13.77 18.83 -8.32
N TYR A 11 -14.60 17.84 -8.68
CA TYR A 11 -14.26 16.43 -8.54
C TYR A 11 -13.16 16.00 -9.51
N GLN A 12 -13.12 16.55 -10.73
CA GLN A 12 -12.00 16.32 -11.65
C GLN A 12 -10.67 16.84 -11.07
N LEU A 13 -10.67 18.03 -10.48
CA LEU A 13 -9.47 18.58 -9.83
C LEU A 13 -9.07 17.77 -8.59
N LEU A 14 -10.04 17.23 -7.84
CA LEU A 14 -9.77 16.31 -6.73
C LEU A 14 -9.13 15.01 -7.23
N GLN A 15 -9.65 14.41 -8.29
CA GLN A 15 -9.05 13.24 -8.93
C GLN A 15 -7.60 13.54 -9.34
N GLN A 16 -7.35 14.65 -10.04
CA GLN A 16 -5.99 15.05 -10.43
C GLN A 16 -5.07 15.25 -9.23
N ARG A 17 -5.60 15.78 -8.12
CA ARG A 17 -4.86 15.90 -6.86
C ARG A 17 -4.49 14.52 -6.30
N LEU A 18 -5.46 13.59 -6.25
CA LEU A 18 -5.23 12.23 -5.77
C LEU A 18 -4.23 11.48 -6.65
N ASP A 19 -4.26 11.72 -7.97
CA ASP A 19 -3.36 11.07 -8.91
C ASP A 19 -1.89 11.49 -8.75
N ARG A 20 -1.61 12.62 -8.09
CA ARG A 20 -0.22 12.98 -7.71
C ARG A 20 0.39 12.08 -6.64
N ASN A 21 -0.42 11.31 -5.92
CA ASN A 21 0.12 10.31 -4.99
C ASN A 21 0.89 9.22 -5.73
N VAL A 22 1.86 8.61 -5.07
CA VAL A 22 2.70 7.55 -5.66
C VAL A 22 1.91 6.32 -6.11
N THR A 23 0.75 6.05 -5.50
CA THR A 23 -0.16 4.96 -5.93
C THR A 23 -1.11 5.37 -7.06
N GLY A 24 -1.22 6.66 -7.37
CA GLY A 24 -2.06 7.19 -8.43
C GLY A 24 -3.56 7.10 -8.15
N ALA A 25 -4.31 7.68 -9.08
CA ALA A 25 -5.77 7.66 -9.15
C ALA A 25 -6.22 7.97 -10.59
N PRO A 26 -5.91 7.11 -11.58
CA PRO A 26 -6.29 7.32 -12.99
C PRO A 26 -7.74 7.77 -13.17
N GLU A 27 -7.95 8.71 -14.08
CA GLU A 27 -9.28 9.27 -14.36
C GLU A 27 -10.23 8.19 -14.89
N SER A 28 -11.43 8.14 -14.30
CA SER A 28 -12.52 7.27 -14.72
C SER A 28 -13.86 7.88 -14.33
N PRO A 29 -14.91 7.79 -15.18
CA PRO A 29 -16.27 8.19 -14.80
C PRO A 29 -16.77 7.51 -13.52
N VAL A 30 -16.38 6.24 -13.32
CA VAL A 30 -16.71 5.45 -12.12
C VAL A 30 -16.01 6.02 -10.90
N PHE A 31 -14.73 6.38 -11.02
CA PHE A 31 -13.99 6.99 -9.92
C PHE A 31 -14.58 8.34 -9.50
N THR A 32 -15.01 9.15 -10.45
CA THR A 32 -15.72 10.40 -10.16
C THR A 32 -17.02 10.16 -9.36
N GLN A 33 -17.75 9.07 -9.62
CA GLN A 33 -18.92 8.70 -8.82
C GLN A 33 -18.53 8.31 -7.39
N ILE A 34 -17.44 7.54 -7.21
CA ILE A 34 -16.90 7.22 -5.88
C ILE A 34 -16.60 8.50 -5.11
N LEU A 35 -15.91 9.47 -5.73
CA LEU A 35 -15.58 10.74 -5.08
C LEU A 35 -16.83 11.53 -4.67
N LYS A 36 -17.87 11.53 -5.51
CA LYS A 36 -19.16 12.19 -5.21
C LYS A 36 -19.93 11.54 -4.06
N LEU A 37 -19.75 10.23 -3.83
CA LEU A 37 -20.36 9.52 -2.70
C LEU A 37 -19.59 9.74 -1.40
N LEU A 38 -18.26 9.92 -1.48
CA LEU A 38 -17.39 10.05 -0.31
C LEU A 38 -17.24 11.50 0.17
N PHE A 39 -17.13 12.45 -0.75
CA PHE A 39 -16.89 13.86 -0.46
C PHE A 39 -18.13 14.70 -0.77
N SER A 40 -18.52 15.58 0.15
CA SER A 40 -19.39 16.69 -0.23
C SER A 40 -18.67 17.66 -1.17
N PRO A 41 -19.37 18.49 -1.95
CA PRO A 41 -18.71 19.45 -2.84
C PRO A 41 -17.75 20.41 -2.12
N GLY A 42 -18.08 20.82 -0.89
CA GLY A 42 -17.21 21.68 -0.08
C GLY A 42 -15.96 20.96 0.43
N GLU A 43 -16.11 19.69 0.81
CA GLU A 43 -14.97 18.84 1.20
C GLU A 43 -14.06 18.54 0.02
N ALA A 44 -14.62 18.27 -1.16
CA ALA A 44 -13.85 18.08 -2.37
C ALA A 44 -13.02 19.32 -2.75
N ASP A 45 -13.57 20.51 -2.50
CA ASP A 45 -12.86 21.77 -2.74
C ASP A 45 -11.70 22.00 -1.76
N ILE A 46 -11.87 21.64 -0.49
CA ILE A 46 -10.78 21.62 0.51
C ILE A 46 -9.73 20.58 0.10
N ALA A 47 -10.17 19.35 -0.18
CA ALA A 47 -9.34 18.21 -0.46
C ALA A 47 -8.43 18.45 -1.67
N ARG A 48 -8.96 18.96 -2.81
CA ARG A 48 -8.13 19.21 -4.01
C ARG A 48 -6.96 20.19 -3.78
N GLN A 49 -7.02 20.98 -2.70
CA GLN A 49 -6.02 22.00 -2.35
C GLN A 49 -5.02 21.51 -1.29
N MET A 50 -5.29 20.39 -0.64
CA MET A 50 -4.36 19.73 0.28
C MET A 50 -3.15 19.16 -0.48
N PRO A 51 -1.93 19.28 0.06
CA PRO A 51 -0.76 18.65 -0.54
C PRO A 51 -0.75 17.13 -0.31
N THR A 52 0.00 16.41 -1.16
CA THR A 52 0.28 14.97 -0.99
C THR A 52 1.15 14.63 0.22
N THR A 53 1.79 15.63 0.83
CA THR A 53 2.58 15.49 2.07
C THR A 53 1.82 16.09 3.26
N PHE A 54 2.28 15.80 4.47
CA PHE A 54 1.68 16.36 5.68
C PHE A 54 1.82 17.89 5.75
N ILE A 55 0.70 18.57 6.02
CA ILE A 55 0.62 20.02 6.25
C ILE A 55 0.03 20.30 7.63
N SER A 56 0.53 21.31 8.35
CA SER A 56 -0.04 21.70 9.64
C SER A 56 -1.39 22.40 9.46
N LEU A 57 -2.28 22.23 10.44
CA LEU A 57 -3.60 22.88 10.46
C LEU A 57 -3.52 24.38 10.14
N ASN A 58 -2.69 25.12 10.87
CA ASN A 58 -2.57 26.57 10.72
C ASN A 58 -2.08 27.00 9.33
N ARG A 59 -1.19 26.22 8.71
CA ARG A 59 -0.69 26.52 7.35
C ARG A 59 -1.78 26.26 6.32
N LEU A 60 -2.51 25.16 6.45
CA LEU A 60 -3.63 24.84 5.56
C LEU A 60 -4.77 25.86 5.71
N ALA A 61 -5.10 26.24 6.95
CA ALA A 61 -6.07 27.28 7.27
C ALA A 61 -5.74 28.62 6.59
N GLY A 62 -4.48 29.07 6.70
CA GLY A 62 -4.02 30.29 6.02
C GLY A 62 -4.07 30.19 4.49
N LYS A 63 -3.78 29.01 3.92
CA LYS A 63 -3.87 28.78 2.46
C LYS A 63 -5.31 28.78 1.94
N LEU A 64 -6.24 28.24 2.72
CA LEU A 64 -7.64 28.12 2.34
C LEU A 64 -8.48 29.34 2.76
N GLU A 65 -7.90 30.26 3.53
CA GLU A 65 -8.61 31.40 4.14
C GLU A 65 -9.81 30.94 5.00
N ILE A 66 -9.67 29.80 5.67
CA ILE A 66 -10.68 29.23 6.59
C ILE A 66 -10.14 29.36 8.03
N PRO A 67 -10.95 29.81 9.02
CA PRO A 67 -10.54 29.83 10.41
C PRO A 67 -10.04 28.45 10.90
N PRO A 68 -8.92 28.37 11.65
CA PRO A 68 -8.33 27.10 12.06
C PRO A 68 -9.30 26.14 12.75
N ASP A 69 -10.10 26.61 13.69
CA ASP A 69 -11.03 25.76 14.45
C ASP A 69 -12.09 25.14 13.53
N ARG A 70 -12.66 25.93 12.63
CA ARG A 70 -13.64 25.44 11.64
C ARG A 70 -13.02 24.43 10.67
N LEU A 71 -11.78 24.69 10.23
CA LEU A 71 -11.09 23.75 9.36
C LEU A 71 -10.75 22.45 10.10
N ASP A 72 -10.38 22.52 11.38
CA ASP A 72 -10.09 21.34 12.19
C ASP A 72 -11.32 20.44 12.33
N ASP A 73 -12.51 21.01 12.57
CA ASP A 73 -13.76 20.26 12.60
C ASP A 73 -14.04 19.55 11.27
N GLN A 74 -13.87 20.26 10.14
CA GLN A 74 -14.07 19.69 8.80
C GLN A 74 -13.07 18.59 8.48
N LEU A 75 -11.79 18.78 8.81
CA LEU A 75 -10.74 17.79 8.61
C LEU A 75 -10.93 16.58 9.53
N THR A 76 -11.41 16.78 10.77
CA THR A 76 -11.74 15.70 11.70
C THR A 76 -12.87 14.85 11.15
N ALA A 77 -13.96 15.46 10.69
CA ALA A 77 -15.07 14.72 10.08
C ALA A 77 -14.66 13.97 8.80
N MET A 78 -13.68 14.48 8.04
CA MET A 78 -13.09 13.73 6.91
C MET A 78 -12.18 12.60 7.37
N ALA A 79 -11.38 12.80 8.44
CA ALA A 79 -10.48 11.78 8.99
C ALA A 79 -11.24 10.62 9.65
N GLU A 80 -12.31 10.91 10.38
CA GLU A 80 -13.25 9.93 10.91
C GLU A 80 -13.88 9.08 9.80
N ARG A 81 -14.01 9.61 8.58
CA ARG A 81 -14.48 8.87 7.40
C ARG A 81 -13.36 8.18 6.62
N GLY A 82 -12.10 8.41 6.98
CA GLY A 82 -10.92 7.85 6.30
C GLY A 82 -10.50 8.59 5.03
N LEU A 83 -11.03 9.79 4.78
CA LEU A 83 -10.74 10.58 3.57
C LEU A 83 -9.47 11.44 3.70
N VAL A 84 -9.12 11.75 4.94
CA VAL A 84 -7.94 12.51 5.34
C VAL A 84 -7.19 11.70 6.40
N LEU A 85 -5.88 11.71 6.33
CA LEU A 85 -5.01 11.19 7.38
C LEU A 85 -4.55 12.34 8.27
N ASP A 86 -4.56 12.12 9.58
CA ASP A 86 -4.18 13.13 10.55
C ASP A 86 -3.14 12.62 11.55
N VAL A 87 -2.12 13.46 11.81
CA VAL A 87 -1.05 13.12 12.74
C VAL A 87 -0.74 14.14 13.79
N MET A 88 -0.51 13.65 15.02
CA MET A 88 -0.10 14.46 16.15
C MET A 88 1.42 14.39 16.29
N ARG A 89 2.08 15.54 16.20
CA ARG A 89 3.53 15.66 16.39
C ARG A 89 3.85 16.91 17.19
N ASN A 90 4.55 16.75 18.32
CA ASN A 90 4.93 17.85 19.22
C ASN A 90 3.73 18.74 19.61
N GLY A 91 2.59 18.12 19.93
CA GLY A 91 1.35 18.82 20.29
C GLY A 91 0.65 19.55 19.14
N LYS A 92 1.12 19.40 17.89
CA LYS A 92 0.51 20.00 16.70
C LYS A 92 -0.07 18.94 15.78
N ARG A 93 -1.22 19.25 15.19
CA ARG A 93 -1.91 18.37 14.24
C ARG A 93 -1.49 18.68 12.80
N TYR A 94 -1.25 17.63 12.04
CA TYR A 94 -0.88 17.66 10.64
C TYR A 94 -1.83 16.78 9.85
N PHE A 95 -2.08 17.13 8.59
CA PHE A 95 -3.05 16.46 7.75
C PHE A 95 -2.47 16.16 6.37
N THR A 96 -2.93 15.10 5.74
CA THR A 96 -2.72 14.82 4.32
C THR A 96 -3.93 14.08 3.75
N LEU A 97 -4.10 14.07 2.43
CA LEU A 97 -5.16 13.28 1.82
C LEU A 97 -4.88 11.79 1.96
N SER A 98 -5.92 11.02 2.25
CA SER A 98 -5.82 9.57 2.09
C SER A 98 -5.66 9.25 0.59
N PRO A 99 -4.66 8.44 0.20
CA PRO A 99 -4.61 7.92 -1.17
C PRO A 99 -5.79 6.97 -1.42
N VAL A 100 -5.96 6.52 -2.67
CA VAL A 100 -6.98 5.50 -2.98
C VAL A 100 -6.66 4.20 -2.24
N VAL A 101 -5.42 3.73 -2.38
CA VAL A 101 -4.83 2.59 -1.65
C VAL A 101 -3.39 2.93 -1.23
N ILE A 102 -2.87 2.47 -0.09
CA ILE A 102 -3.63 2.02 1.09
C ILE A 102 -4.17 3.28 1.77
N GLY A 103 -5.48 3.49 1.68
CA GLY A 103 -6.11 4.73 2.10
C GLY A 103 -7.63 4.59 2.17
N PHE A 104 -8.36 5.48 1.51
CA PHE A 104 -9.81 5.56 1.75
C PHE A 104 -10.58 4.32 1.28
N PHE A 105 -10.07 3.51 0.34
CA PHE A 105 -10.67 2.20 0.06
C PHE A 105 -10.64 1.32 1.31
N GLU A 106 -9.45 1.12 1.90
CA GLU A 106 -9.30 0.31 3.10
C GLU A 106 -10.10 0.88 4.27
N TYR A 107 -9.99 2.18 4.56
CA TYR A 107 -10.69 2.77 5.71
C TYR A 107 -12.22 2.83 5.56
N THR A 108 -12.71 2.69 4.32
CA THR A 108 -14.15 2.48 4.06
C THR A 108 -14.55 1.06 4.46
N PHE A 109 -13.82 0.04 4.00
CA PHE A 109 -14.20 -1.36 4.19
C PHE A 109 -13.56 -2.05 5.41
N MET A 110 -12.70 -1.38 6.19
CA MET A 110 -12.14 -1.92 7.44
C MET A 110 -13.14 -1.95 8.61
N ARG A 111 -14.35 -1.41 8.40
CA ARG A 111 -15.42 -1.29 9.40
C ARG A 111 -16.79 -1.31 8.73
N THR A 112 -17.83 -1.54 9.52
CA THR A 112 -19.23 -1.40 9.09
C THR A 112 -19.72 0.02 9.32
N ARG A 113 -20.54 0.54 8.39
CA ARG A 113 -21.07 1.90 8.44
C ARG A 113 -22.50 1.93 7.90
N ASP A 114 -23.42 2.50 8.65
CA ASP A 114 -24.82 2.62 8.23
C ASP A 114 -25.08 3.90 7.41
N ASN A 115 -24.18 4.88 7.51
CA ASN A 115 -24.35 6.21 6.91
C ASN A 115 -23.73 6.35 5.52
N VAL A 116 -23.32 5.25 4.88
CA VAL A 116 -22.67 5.25 3.56
C VAL A 116 -23.24 4.08 2.74
N PRO A 117 -23.53 4.25 1.44
CA PRO A 117 -24.05 3.17 0.59
C PRO A 117 -22.96 2.15 0.25
N MET A 118 -22.62 1.29 1.22
CA MET A 118 -21.48 0.35 1.13
C MET A 118 -21.57 -0.60 -0.06
N ALA A 119 -22.77 -1.11 -0.40
CA ALA A 119 -22.97 -1.98 -1.54
C ALA A 119 -22.73 -1.28 -2.89
N GLU A 120 -23.15 -0.02 -3.00
CA GLU A 120 -22.92 0.79 -4.20
C GLU A 120 -21.43 1.14 -4.34
N LEU A 121 -20.80 1.57 -3.24
CA LEU A 121 -19.35 1.79 -3.23
C LEU A 121 -18.58 0.53 -3.60
N ALA A 122 -18.99 -0.64 -3.08
CA ALA A 122 -18.34 -1.89 -3.40
C ALA A 122 -18.39 -2.20 -4.90
N ARG A 123 -19.56 -2.02 -5.53
CA ARG A 123 -19.71 -2.18 -6.99
C ARG A 123 -18.84 -1.20 -7.77
N LEU A 124 -18.81 0.07 -7.36
CA LEU A 124 -18.01 1.10 -8.04
C LEU A 124 -16.50 0.86 -7.89
N PHE A 125 -16.03 0.47 -6.71
CA PHE A 125 -14.63 0.11 -6.50
C PHE A 125 -14.24 -1.15 -7.28
N ASP A 126 -15.11 -2.16 -7.33
CA ASP A 126 -14.88 -3.37 -8.12
C ASP A 126 -14.70 -3.03 -9.61
N GLU A 127 -15.61 -2.21 -10.15
CA GLU A 127 -15.53 -1.72 -11.52
C GLU A 127 -14.25 -0.89 -11.72
N TYR A 128 -13.91 0.02 -10.81
CA TYR A 128 -12.71 0.85 -10.93
C TYR A 128 -11.39 0.07 -10.84
N PHE A 129 -11.35 -1.00 -10.04
CA PHE A 129 -10.13 -1.79 -9.81
C PHE A 129 -9.93 -2.93 -10.80
N PHE A 130 -11.02 -3.55 -11.27
CA PHE A 130 -10.95 -4.83 -11.96
C PHE A 130 -11.62 -4.86 -13.35
N GLN A 131 -12.33 -3.82 -13.78
CA GLN A 131 -12.89 -3.76 -15.14
C GLN A 131 -11.77 -3.68 -16.21
N ASP A 132 -10.68 -2.98 -15.89
CA ASP A 132 -9.47 -2.90 -16.70
C ASP A 132 -8.23 -2.83 -15.79
N ASP A 133 -7.04 -2.84 -16.38
CA ASP A 133 -5.78 -2.87 -15.64
C ASP A 133 -5.19 -1.48 -15.34
N ARG A 134 -5.85 -0.37 -15.68
CA ARG A 134 -5.27 0.98 -15.57
C ARG A 134 -4.92 1.34 -14.14
N PHE A 135 -5.83 1.07 -13.20
CA PHE A 135 -5.59 1.35 -11.79
C PHE A 135 -4.48 0.46 -11.22
N ALA A 136 -4.55 -0.86 -11.49
CA ALA A 136 -3.54 -1.80 -11.05
C ALA A 136 -2.15 -1.44 -11.59
N ARG A 137 -2.04 -1.08 -12.88
CA ARG A 137 -0.76 -0.63 -13.47
C ARG A 137 -0.28 0.69 -12.87
N ALA A 138 -1.16 1.63 -12.54
CA ALA A 138 -0.76 2.86 -11.87
C ALA A 138 -0.12 2.61 -10.50
N ILE A 139 -0.65 1.63 -9.74
CA ILE A 139 -0.12 1.27 -8.43
C ILE A 139 1.14 0.41 -8.53
N PHE A 140 1.16 -0.56 -9.45
CA PHE A 140 2.18 -1.63 -9.46
C PHE A 140 3.29 -1.43 -10.52
N THR A 141 3.39 -0.22 -11.09
CA THR A 141 4.53 0.17 -11.93
C THR A 141 5.81 0.26 -11.09
N GLY A 142 6.91 -0.22 -11.67
CA GLY A 142 8.23 -0.19 -11.06
C GLY A 142 8.56 -1.45 -10.25
N GLU A 143 9.62 -1.38 -9.47
CA GLU A 143 10.13 -2.48 -8.65
C GLU A 143 9.65 -2.32 -7.19
N THR A 144 9.53 -1.08 -6.72
CA THR A 144 9.10 -0.78 -5.35
C THR A 144 7.57 -0.78 -5.26
N GLN A 145 7.00 -1.65 -4.41
CA GLN A 145 5.57 -1.69 -4.13
C GLN A 145 5.21 -1.31 -2.70
N VAL A 146 3.90 -1.10 -2.49
CA VAL A 146 3.31 -0.82 -1.17
C VAL A 146 3.49 -2.01 -0.23
N GLY A 147 3.22 -3.23 -0.70
CA GLY A 147 3.25 -4.44 0.12
C GLY A 147 4.41 -5.36 -0.22
N ARG A 148 4.89 -6.07 0.80
CA ARG A 148 5.81 -7.22 0.65
C ARG A 148 5.23 -8.47 1.30
N SER A 149 5.57 -9.62 0.77
CA SER A 149 5.27 -10.90 1.41
C SER A 149 6.20 -11.12 2.61
N LEU A 150 5.65 -11.62 3.70
CA LEU A 150 6.44 -12.19 4.80
C LEU A 150 6.46 -13.70 4.67
N VAL A 151 7.57 -14.32 5.08
CA VAL A 151 7.71 -15.78 5.10
C VAL A 151 7.09 -16.34 6.38
N ARG A 152 6.48 -17.52 6.32
CA ARG A 152 6.16 -18.29 7.53
C ARG A 152 7.45 -18.78 8.17
N GLU A 153 7.74 -18.25 9.35
CA GLU A 153 8.95 -18.56 10.11
C GLU A 153 9.08 -20.06 10.39
N GLU A 154 7.95 -20.75 10.56
CA GLU A 154 7.86 -22.20 10.78
C GLU A 154 8.31 -23.03 9.56
N ALA A 155 8.31 -22.43 8.37
CA ALA A 155 8.72 -23.08 7.13
C ALA A 155 10.21 -22.92 6.81
N LEU A 156 10.94 -22.16 7.64
CA LEU A 156 12.37 -21.93 7.49
C LEU A 156 13.17 -23.16 7.94
N PRO A 157 14.30 -23.46 7.29
CA PRO A 157 15.16 -24.57 7.70
C PRO A 157 15.75 -24.29 9.09
N GLY A 158 15.65 -25.27 10.00
CA GLY A 158 16.34 -25.20 11.30
C GLY A 158 17.85 -25.41 11.16
N GLY A 159 18.66 -24.63 11.87
CA GLY A 159 20.12 -24.78 11.94
C GLY A 159 20.87 -23.47 12.21
N ASP A 160 22.14 -23.57 12.63
CA ASP A 160 22.99 -22.48 13.12
C ASP A 160 23.40 -21.41 12.07
N HIS A 161 22.97 -21.55 10.81
CA HIS A 161 23.47 -20.74 9.68
C HIS A 161 22.36 -20.06 8.84
N VAL A 162 21.12 -20.06 9.33
CA VAL A 162 19.97 -19.48 8.62
C VAL A 162 19.59 -18.18 9.32
N GLU A 163 20.28 -17.10 8.97
CA GLU A 163 19.96 -15.75 9.47
C GLU A 163 18.75 -15.19 8.71
N ILE A 164 17.60 -15.18 9.37
CA ILE A 164 16.45 -14.36 8.95
C ILE A 164 16.58 -12.97 9.56
N LEU A 165 16.33 -11.94 8.74
CA LEU A 165 16.40 -10.55 9.21
C LEU A 165 15.14 -10.20 10.00
N ASP A 166 15.29 -9.39 11.04
CA ASP A 166 14.18 -9.03 11.94
C ASP A 166 12.96 -8.45 11.20
N TRP A 167 13.19 -7.60 10.20
CA TRP A 167 12.10 -7.04 9.41
C TRP A 167 11.40 -8.05 8.47
N GLU A 168 11.92 -9.26 8.31
CA GLU A 168 11.28 -10.33 7.53
C GLU A 168 10.35 -11.19 8.38
N ARG A 169 10.42 -11.06 9.71
CA ARG A 169 9.65 -11.85 10.67
C ARG A 169 8.36 -11.14 11.05
N ALA A 170 7.24 -11.82 10.80
CA ALA A 170 5.94 -11.32 11.22
C ALA A 170 5.84 -11.22 12.76
N SER A 171 6.44 -12.18 13.48
CA SER A 171 6.51 -12.16 14.95
C SER A 171 7.24 -10.92 15.47
N HIS A 172 8.43 -10.61 14.92
CA HIS A 172 9.22 -9.47 15.35
C HIS A 172 8.49 -8.13 15.14
N ILE A 173 7.80 -7.96 14.01
CA ILE A 173 6.98 -6.77 13.74
C ILE A 173 5.92 -6.61 14.83
N VAL A 174 5.24 -7.69 15.21
CA VAL A 174 4.24 -7.67 16.29
C VAL A 174 4.91 -7.41 17.64
N GLU A 175 6.02 -8.06 17.96
CA GLU A 175 6.70 -7.94 19.27
C GLU A 175 7.21 -6.53 19.54
N THR A 176 7.75 -5.86 18.52
CA THR A 176 8.42 -4.56 18.64
C THR A 176 7.52 -3.35 18.39
N ALA A 177 6.31 -3.56 17.88
CA ALA A 177 5.39 -2.46 17.59
C ALA A 177 4.99 -1.70 18.86
N THR A 178 4.92 -0.38 18.76
CA THR A 178 4.56 0.49 19.91
C THR A 178 3.06 0.52 20.20
N ALA A 179 2.25 0.12 19.23
CA ALA A 179 0.80 0.03 19.32
C ALA A 179 0.27 -1.00 18.31
N HIS A 180 -0.86 -1.62 18.63
CA HIS A 180 -1.48 -2.69 17.84
C HIS A 180 -2.97 -2.44 17.72
N ALA A 181 -3.51 -2.67 16.54
CA ALA A 181 -4.92 -2.61 16.29
C ALA A 181 -5.34 -3.65 15.26
N VAL A 182 -6.62 -3.99 15.25
CA VAL A 182 -7.22 -4.85 14.23
C VAL A 182 -8.50 -4.24 13.67
N SER A 183 -8.80 -4.58 12.44
CA SER A 183 -10.04 -4.22 11.79
C SER A 183 -10.54 -5.36 10.89
N LEU A 184 -11.68 -5.13 10.24
CA LEU A 184 -12.14 -6.02 9.18
C LEU A 184 -11.13 -6.00 8.01
N CYS A 185 -10.97 -7.15 7.34
CA CYS A 185 -10.24 -7.24 6.09
C CYS A 185 -10.99 -6.47 5.01
N ALA A 186 -10.46 -5.31 4.61
CA ALA A 186 -11.10 -4.43 3.63
C ALA A 186 -11.49 -5.16 2.34
N CYS A 187 -10.59 -5.96 1.78
CA CYS A 187 -10.87 -6.69 0.54
C CYS A 187 -11.97 -7.75 0.72
N ARG A 188 -11.97 -8.50 1.83
CA ARG A 188 -13.01 -9.52 2.06
C ARG A 188 -14.36 -8.87 2.36
N HIS A 189 -14.37 -7.77 3.10
CA HIS A 189 -15.59 -7.02 3.39
C HIS A 189 -16.16 -6.36 2.12
N HIS A 190 -15.29 -5.82 1.24
CA HIS A 190 -15.66 -5.37 -0.10
C HIS A 190 -16.36 -6.49 -0.89
N HIS A 191 -15.75 -7.67 -0.99
CA HIS A 191 -16.36 -8.84 -1.63
C HIS A 191 -17.67 -9.30 -0.96
N SER A 192 -17.84 -9.08 0.36
CA SER A 192 -19.08 -9.48 1.06
C SER A 192 -20.28 -8.67 0.59
N HIS A 193 -20.07 -7.38 0.27
CA HIS A 193 -21.09 -6.53 -0.32
C HIS A 193 -21.42 -6.90 -1.78
N LEU A 194 -20.54 -7.65 -2.45
CA LEU A 194 -20.76 -8.21 -3.79
C LEU A 194 -21.33 -9.63 -3.76
N GLY A 195 -21.46 -10.25 -2.59
CA GLY A 195 -21.89 -11.64 -2.45
C GLY A 195 -20.83 -12.68 -2.87
N THR A 196 -19.55 -12.29 -2.94
CA THR A 196 -18.44 -13.14 -3.43
C THR A 196 -17.31 -13.31 -2.41
N ALA A 197 -17.54 -12.96 -1.14
CA ALA A 197 -16.55 -13.18 -0.08
C ALA A 197 -16.31 -14.67 0.17
N CYS A 198 -15.06 -15.00 0.53
CA CYS A 198 -14.71 -16.31 1.06
C CYS A 198 -15.03 -16.45 2.56
N ASP A 199 -14.99 -17.67 3.06
CA ASP A 199 -15.31 -18.01 4.45
C ASP A 199 -14.17 -17.75 5.46
N GLN A 200 -13.08 -17.11 5.02
CA GLN A 200 -11.96 -16.79 5.90
C GLN A 200 -12.35 -15.75 6.97
N PRO A 201 -11.77 -15.78 8.19
CA PRO A 201 -12.18 -14.90 9.29
C PRO A 201 -12.10 -13.42 8.92
N MET A 202 -13.15 -12.63 9.15
CA MET A 202 -13.22 -11.22 8.69
C MET A 202 -12.26 -10.29 9.44
N ARG A 203 -12.12 -10.47 10.76
CA ARG A 203 -11.34 -9.61 11.66
C ARG A 203 -9.87 -10.04 11.66
N THR A 204 -9.12 -9.65 10.62
CA THR A 204 -7.73 -10.12 10.41
C THR A 204 -6.75 -9.06 9.90
N CYS A 205 -7.19 -7.82 9.67
CA CYS A 205 -6.32 -6.76 9.18
C CYS A 205 -5.63 -6.09 10.37
N MET A 206 -4.32 -6.30 10.51
CA MET A 206 -3.55 -5.80 11.66
C MET A 206 -2.83 -4.52 11.29
N THR A 207 -2.94 -3.50 12.14
CA THR A 207 -2.27 -2.21 12.00
C THR A 207 -1.35 -2.00 13.19
N PHE A 208 -0.21 -1.35 12.98
CA PHE A 208 0.82 -1.18 13.99
C PHE A 208 1.30 0.27 14.11
N ASN A 209 2.01 0.53 15.21
CA ASN A 209 2.73 1.78 15.45
C ASN A 209 1.78 2.99 15.32
N TYR A 210 2.28 4.07 14.74
CA TYR A 210 1.51 5.29 14.50
C TYR A 210 0.20 5.05 13.72
N GLY A 211 0.18 4.07 12.80
CA GLY A 211 -1.02 3.69 12.06
C GLY A 211 -2.11 3.15 12.98
N ALA A 212 -1.75 2.31 13.95
CA ALA A 212 -2.70 1.75 14.92
C ALA A 212 -3.33 2.85 15.78
N GLU A 213 -2.53 3.75 16.32
CA GLU A 213 -3.00 4.88 17.14
C GLU A 213 -4.00 5.75 16.36
N MET A 214 -3.67 6.07 15.10
CA MET A 214 -4.52 6.88 14.23
C MET A 214 -5.86 6.18 13.93
N LEU A 215 -5.84 4.89 13.57
CA LEU A 215 -7.05 4.16 13.22
C LEU A 215 -7.94 3.88 14.43
N VAL A 216 -7.36 3.64 15.61
CA VAL A 216 -8.11 3.51 16.86
C VAL A 216 -8.76 4.85 17.22
N ARG A 217 -8.02 5.96 17.17
CA ARG A 217 -8.56 7.30 17.46
C ARG A 217 -9.72 7.66 16.54
N ASN A 218 -9.63 7.32 15.25
CA ASN A 218 -10.64 7.66 14.25
C ASN A 218 -11.77 6.62 14.15
N GLY A 219 -11.84 5.64 15.07
CA GLY A 219 -12.90 4.63 15.11
C GLY A 219 -12.93 3.69 13.89
N VAL A 220 -11.76 3.42 13.31
CA VAL A 220 -11.60 2.50 12.16
C VAL A 220 -11.16 1.12 12.62
N ALA A 221 -10.37 1.05 13.70
CA ALA A 221 -9.80 -0.18 14.22
C ALA A 221 -10.02 -0.26 15.73
N GLU A 222 -10.02 -1.48 16.26
CA GLU A 222 -10.05 -1.76 17.70
C GLU A 222 -8.62 -2.05 18.19
N PRO A 223 -8.24 -1.57 19.39
CA PRO A 223 -6.91 -1.82 19.93
C PRO A 223 -6.69 -3.30 20.27
N LEU A 224 -5.45 -3.75 20.16
CA LEU A 224 -5.01 -5.07 20.63
C LEU A 224 -3.84 -4.92 21.60
N THR A 225 -3.68 -5.91 22.48
CA THR A 225 -2.42 -6.17 23.16
C THR A 225 -1.46 -6.96 22.24
N THR A 226 -0.16 -6.95 22.55
CA THR A 226 0.84 -7.76 21.84
C THR A 226 0.47 -9.24 21.82
N SER A 227 -0.03 -9.78 22.94
CA SER A 227 -0.41 -11.20 23.03
C SER A 227 -1.62 -11.53 22.14
N GLU A 228 -2.65 -10.68 22.12
CA GLU A 228 -3.80 -10.87 21.23
C GLU A 228 -3.41 -10.74 19.76
N ALA A 229 -2.49 -9.82 19.45
CA ALA A 229 -1.95 -9.68 18.10
C ALA A 229 -1.16 -10.92 17.67
N MET A 230 -0.32 -11.49 18.54
CA MET A 230 0.40 -12.73 18.26
C MET A 230 -0.54 -13.92 18.06
N GLN A 231 -1.60 -14.03 18.89
CA GLN A 231 -2.60 -15.08 18.73
C GLN A 231 -3.35 -14.93 17.40
N LEU A 232 -3.80 -13.72 17.06
CA LEU A 232 -4.49 -13.46 15.80
C LEU A 232 -3.60 -13.79 14.59
N LEU A 233 -2.31 -13.47 14.64
CA LEU A 233 -1.35 -13.82 13.61
C LEU A 233 -1.24 -15.36 13.45
N ALA A 234 -1.19 -16.10 14.57
CA ALA A 234 -1.19 -17.56 14.55
C ALA A 234 -2.48 -18.13 13.95
N ASP A 235 -3.65 -17.66 14.40
CA ASP A 235 -4.96 -18.07 13.88
C ASP A 235 -5.03 -17.86 12.35
N CYS A 236 -4.56 -16.71 11.86
CA CYS A 236 -4.50 -16.42 10.44
C CYS A 236 -3.58 -17.38 9.67
N LYS A 237 -2.44 -17.77 10.26
CA LYS A 237 -1.55 -18.77 9.66
C LYS A 237 -2.27 -20.13 9.58
N GLU A 238 -2.93 -20.55 10.65
CA GLU A 238 -3.64 -21.84 10.71
C GLU A 238 -4.75 -21.96 9.65
N THR A 239 -5.47 -20.87 9.36
CA THR A 239 -6.49 -20.86 8.31
C THR A 239 -5.93 -20.71 6.89
N GLY A 240 -4.62 -20.65 6.73
CA GLY A 240 -3.95 -20.59 5.42
C GLY A 240 -3.86 -19.20 4.81
N LEU A 241 -4.05 -18.13 5.59
CA LEU A 241 -3.84 -16.76 5.10
C LEU A 241 -2.34 -16.46 4.95
N ALA A 242 -1.99 -15.74 3.89
CA ALA A 242 -0.63 -15.27 3.63
C ALA A 242 -0.41 -13.88 4.25
N GLN A 243 0.71 -13.70 4.94
CA GLN A 243 1.07 -12.43 5.56
C GLN A 243 1.70 -11.48 4.52
N THR A 244 1.06 -10.33 4.31
CA THR A 244 1.57 -9.24 3.46
C THR A 244 1.73 -8.00 4.33
N ALA A 245 2.93 -7.45 4.42
CA ALA A 245 3.24 -6.32 5.28
C ALA A 245 3.56 -5.05 4.49
N ASP A 246 3.58 -3.92 5.19
CA ASP A 246 4.18 -2.68 4.71
C ASP A 246 5.63 -2.94 4.24
N ASN A 247 5.97 -2.53 3.02
CA ASN A 247 7.27 -2.77 2.42
C ASN A 247 8.35 -1.80 2.94
N VAL A 248 8.63 -1.89 4.24
CA VAL A 248 9.63 -1.09 4.96
C VAL A 248 10.35 -1.92 6.01
N GLN A 249 11.58 -1.58 6.37
CA GLN A 249 12.30 -2.26 7.46
C GLN A 249 11.82 -1.77 8.82
N ASN A 250 11.73 -0.45 8.98
CA ASN A 250 11.43 0.21 10.25
C ASN A 250 10.04 0.85 10.23
N GLY A 251 9.32 0.73 11.36
CA GLY A 251 8.01 1.36 11.53
C GLY A 251 6.93 0.79 10.61
N VAL A 252 6.95 -0.53 10.37
CA VAL A 252 5.94 -1.25 9.59
C VAL A 252 4.54 -0.86 10.07
N SER A 253 3.70 -0.35 9.17
CA SER A 253 2.39 0.19 9.54
C SER A 253 1.26 -0.84 9.57
N TYR A 254 1.40 -1.96 8.85
CA TYR A 254 0.37 -3.01 8.80
C TYR A 254 0.94 -4.40 8.47
N ILE A 255 0.18 -5.42 8.87
CA ILE A 255 0.23 -6.78 8.33
C ILE A 255 -1.20 -7.15 7.92
N CYS A 256 -1.39 -7.35 6.61
CA CYS A 256 -2.60 -7.91 6.05
C CYS A 256 -2.48 -9.44 6.03
N ASN A 257 -3.48 -10.13 6.57
CA ASN A 257 -3.62 -11.59 6.48
C ASN A 257 -4.54 -11.92 5.31
N CYS A 258 -3.93 -12.12 4.14
CA CYS A 258 -4.59 -12.12 2.84
C CYS A 258 -4.96 -13.54 2.36
N CYS A 259 -6.14 -13.66 1.77
CA CYS A 259 -6.51 -14.80 0.94
C CYS A 259 -6.30 -14.49 -0.55
N GLY A 260 -5.92 -15.49 -1.34
CA GLY A 260 -5.68 -15.34 -2.78
C GLY A 260 -6.94 -15.02 -3.61
N CYS A 261 -8.13 -15.19 -3.04
CA CYS A 261 -9.40 -14.98 -3.73
C CYS A 261 -9.97 -13.55 -3.60
N CYS A 262 -9.71 -12.84 -2.50
CA CYS A 262 -10.26 -11.50 -2.28
C CYS A 262 -9.20 -10.40 -2.30
N CYS A 263 -7.95 -10.67 -1.92
CA CYS A 263 -6.92 -9.62 -1.80
C CYS A 263 -6.66 -8.93 -3.14
N GLY A 264 -6.84 -7.60 -3.20
CA GLY A 264 -6.68 -6.85 -4.46
C GLY A 264 -5.29 -6.93 -5.08
N MET A 265 -4.23 -7.00 -4.26
CA MET A 265 -2.87 -7.21 -4.74
C MET A 265 -2.68 -8.59 -5.37
N MET A 266 -3.20 -9.65 -4.73
CA MET A 266 -3.13 -11.02 -5.26
C MET A 266 -4.02 -11.20 -6.49
N SER A 267 -5.21 -10.60 -6.50
CA SER A 267 -6.07 -10.55 -7.69
C SER A 267 -5.39 -9.84 -8.86
N SER A 268 -4.61 -8.78 -8.60
CA SER A 268 -3.84 -8.10 -9.66
C SER A 268 -2.77 -9.01 -10.29
N ILE A 269 -2.11 -9.85 -9.47
CA ILE A 269 -1.18 -10.88 -9.95
C ILE A 269 -1.92 -11.89 -10.85
N ARG A 270 -3.04 -12.42 -10.37
CA ARG A 270 -3.77 -13.52 -11.02
C ARG A 270 -4.54 -13.09 -12.27
N THR A 271 -5.17 -11.92 -12.24
CA THR A 271 -6.06 -11.42 -13.31
C THR A 271 -5.30 -10.62 -14.36
N PHE A 272 -4.35 -9.77 -13.96
CA PHE A 272 -3.65 -8.87 -14.89
C PHE A 272 -2.20 -9.29 -15.18
N ASN A 273 -1.76 -10.44 -14.66
CA ASN A 273 -0.39 -10.95 -14.78
C ASN A 273 0.65 -9.91 -14.31
N ILE A 274 0.31 -9.09 -13.31
CA ILE A 274 1.21 -8.12 -12.67
C ILE A 274 1.98 -8.86 -11.58
N ARG A 275 2.97 -9.66 -12.00
CA ARG A 275 3.70 -10.62 -11.14
C ARG A 275 4.42 -9.98 -9.95
N ASN A 276 4.68 -8.68 -10.02
CA ASN A 276 5.37 -7.89 -9.01
C ASN A 276 4.44 -7.09 -8.10
N ALA A 277 3.11 -7.26 -8.13
CA ALA A 277 2.18 -6.43 -7.33
C ALA A 277 2.42 -6.53 -5.81
N ILE A 278 2.98 -7.65 -5.36
CA ILE A 278 3.52 -7.83 -4.01
C ILE A 278 5.01 -8.12 -4.15
N VAL A 279 5.84 -7.38 -3.43
CA VAL A 279 7.28 -7.65 -3.38
C VAL A 279 7.50 -9.00 -2.69
N SER A 280 8.16 -9.95 -3.37
CA SER A 280 8.45 -11.27 -2.80
C SER A 280 9.35 -11.16 -1.56
N SER A 281 9.24 -12.12 -0.64
CA SER A 281 10.20 -12.24 0.46
C SER A 281 11.58 -12.68 -0.07
N ASN A 282 12.60 -12.61 0.79
CA ASN A 282 13.94 -13.15 0.51
C ASN A 282 14.00 -14.68 0.49
N TRP A 283 12.85 -15.34 0.62
CA TRP A 283 12.69 -16.77 0.65
C TRP A 283 11.92 -17.25 -0.58
N ILE A 284 12.14 -18.50 -0.96
CA ILE A 284 11.44 -19.16 -2.05
C ILE A 284 11.06 -20.58 -1.63
N SER A 285 9.90 -21.02 -2.09
CA SER A 285 9.43 -22.39 -1.87
C SER A 285 10.30 -23.37 -2.64
N ASP A 286 10.94 -24.32 -1.95
CA ASP A 286 11.72 -25.42 -2.50
C ASP A 286 10.93 -26.74 -2.36
N ILE A 287 10.68 -27.40 -3.48
CA ILE A 287 9.87 -28.63 -3.55
C ILE A 287 10.82 -29.79 -3.83
N ASP A 288 10.87 -30.77 -2.92
CA ASP A 288 11.58 -32.01 -3.16
C ASP A 288 10.72 -33.01 -3.96
N PRO A 289 11.03 -33.26 -5.24
CA PRO A 289 10.28 -34.21 -6.05
C PRO A 289 10.42 -35.67 -5.56
N GLU A 290 11.45 -36.00 -4.75
CA GLU A 290 11.64 -37.31 -4.12
C GLU A 290 10.73 -37.55 -2.92
N VAL A 291 10.18 -36.51 -2.33
CA VAL A 291 9.22 -36.65 -1.22
C VAL A 291 7.81 -36.35 -1.71
N CYS A 292 7.68 -35.50 -2.74
CA CYS A 292 6.39 -35.10 -3.29
C CYS A 292 5.63 -36.24 -3.99
N ASN A 293 4.42 -36.54 -3.51
CA ASN A 293 3.53 -37.52 -4.13
C ASN A 293 2.55 -36.93 -5.16
N GLY A 294 2.63 -35.63 -5.45
CA GLY A 294 1.77 -34.97 -6.43
C GLY A 294 0.30 -34.84 -6.01
N CYS A 295 -0.03 -34.77 -4.71
CA CYS A 295 -1.43 -34.68 -4.25
C CYS A 295 -2.14 -33.35 -4.56
N GLY A 296 -1.41 -32.28 -4.92
CA GLY A 296 -2.00 -30.99 -5.32
C GLY A 296 -2.52 -30.09 -4.20
N LYS A 297 -2.29 -30.41 -2.92
CA LYS A 297 -2.71 -29.53 -1.80
C LYS A 297 -2.01 -28.17 -1.83
N CYS A 298 -0.72 -28.16 -2.14
CA CYS A 298 0.08 -26.92 -2.27
C CYS A 298 -0.37 -26.03 -3.43
N VAL A 299 -0.89 -26.60 -4.51
CA VAL A 299 -1.48 -25.85 -5.63
C VAL A 299 -2.68 -25.05 -5.14
N LYS A 300 -3.63 -25.71 -4.45
CA LYS A 300 -4.83 -25.04 -3.89
C LYS A 300 -4.50 -24.00 -2.81
N ALA A 301 -3.42 -24.22 -2.06
CA ALA A 301 -3.01 -23.34 -0.98
C ALA A 301 -2.22 -22.11 -1.47
N CYS A 302 -1.68 -22.13 -2.70
CA CYS A 302 -0.87 -21.03 -3.20
C CYS A 302 -1.75 -19.80 -3.45
N PRO A 303 -1.50 -18.65 -2.80
CA PRO A 303 -2.37 -17.47 -2.93
C PRO A 303 -2.28 -16.77 -4.29
N VAL A 304 -1.29 -17.13 -5.11
CA VAL A 304 -0.97 -16.49 -6.39
C VAL A 304 -0.80 -17.50 -7.54
N ASP A 305 -1.25 -18.75 -7.35
CA ASP A 305 -1.19 -19.79 -8.37
C ASP A 305 0.23 -20.09 -8.92
N ALA A 306 1.27 -19.92 -8.08
CA ALA A 306 2.68 -20.16 -8.44
C ALA A 306 3.11 -21.63 -8.43
N ILE A 307 2.21 -22.58 -8.16
CA ILE A 307 2.53 -24.01 -8.07
C ILE A 307 1.56 -24.79 -8.96
N GLU A 308 2.09 -25.71 -9.76
CA GLU A 308 1.33 -26.62 -10.61
C GLU A 308 1.74 -28.09 -10.38
N ILE A 309 0.94 -29.04 -10.90
CA ILE A 309 1.31 -30.45 -10.92
C ILE A 309 1.84 -30.83 -12.30
N ALA A 310 3.14 -31.12 -12.37
CA ALA A 310 3.74 -31.73 -13.54
C ALA A 310 3.39 -33.22 -13.60
N THR A 311 3.27 -33.75 -14.81
CA THR A 311 3.03 -35.17 -15.08
C THR A 311 4.03 -35.69 -16.12
N GLY A 312 4.60 -36.87 -15.91
CA GLY A 312 5.54 -37.47 -16.86
C GLY A 312 6.41 -38.55 -16.23
N GLU A 313 7.34 -39.10 -17.00
CA GLU A 313 8.41 -39.96 -16.49
C GLU A 313 9.60 -39.09 -16.09
N MET A 314 9.88 -39.01 -14.79
CA MET A 314 11.10 -38.39 -14.31
C MET A 314 12.26 -39.36 -14.54
N VAL A 315 13.29 -38.94 -15.28
CA VAL A 315 14.43 -39.80 -15.66
C VAL A 315 15.01 -40.47 -14.41
N GLY A 316 14.99 -41.80 -14.39
CA GLY A 316 15.51 -42.61 -13.28
C GLY A 316 14.53 -42.87 -12.13
N ARG A 317 13.23 -42.54 -12.25
CA ARG A 317 12.26 -42.69 -11.14
C ARG A 317 10.87 -43.13 -11.59
N HIS A 318 10.16 -43.89 -10.75
CA HIS A 318 8.81 -44.42 -11.00
C HIS A 318 7.66 -43.43 -10.79
N ARG A 319 7.94 -42.14 -10.52
CA ARG A 319 6.89 -41.16 -10.19
C ARG A 319 6.31 -40.52 -11.43
N LYS A 320 4.98 -40.56 -11.53
CA LYS A 320 4.22 -40.02 -12.66
C LYS A 320 3.81 -38.56 -12.48
N ARG A 321 3.84 -38.02 -11.25
CA ARG A 321 3.38 -36.65 -10.93
C ARG A 321 4.12 -36.05 -9.75
N TRP A 322 4.43 -34.75 -9.82
CA TRP A 322 5.04 -33.98 -8.73
C TRP A 322 4.65 -32.49 -8.84
N ALA A 323 4.83 -31.72 -7.77
CA ALA A 323 4.57 -30.29 -7.78
C ALA A 323 5.78 -29.53 -8.34
N VAL A 324 5.54 -28.49 -9.14
CA VAL A 324 6.56 -27.59 -9.68
C VAL A 324 6.14 -26.15 -9.37
N ARG A 325 7.12 -25.29 -9.05
CA ARG A 325 6.89 -23.89 -8.69
C ARG A 325 7.47 -22.94 -9.73
N ASP A 326 6.65 -22.00 -10.20
CA ASP A 326 7.09 -20.82 -10.96
C ASP A 326 7.85 -19.88 -10.00
N ALA A 327 9.15 -19.70 -10.24
CA ALA A 327 10.02 -18.90 -9.38
C ALA A 327 9.74 -17.39 -9.46
N ASP A 328 9.25 -16.93 -10.62
CA ASP A 328 8.94 -15.52 -10.88
C ASP A 328 7.61 -15.10 -10.25
N LEU A 329 6.71 -16.06 -10.04
CA LEU A 329 5.41 -15.84 -9.41
C LEU A 329 5.40 -16.12 -7.91
N CYS A 330 6.31 -16.95 -7.42
CA CYS A 330 6.36 -17.33 -6.01
C CYS A 330 6.66 -16.11 -5.12
N LEU A 331 5.73 -15.76 -4.23
CA LEU A 331 5.94 -14.67 -3.26
C LEU A 331 6.90 -15.04 -2.12
N GLY A 332 7.19 -16.33 -1.91
CA GLY A 332 7.98 -16.77 -0.77
C GLY A 332 7.24 -16.72 0.58
N CYS A 333 5.92 -16.83 0.56
CA CYS A 333 5.08 -16.70 1.77
C CYS A 333 5.07 -17.95 2.67
N GLY A 334 5.46 -19.12 2.17
CA GLY A 334 5.47 -20.35 2.96
C GLY A 334 4.11 -21.01 3.18
N VAL A 335 2.96 -20.46 2.75
CA VAL A 335 1.64 -21.09 2.95
C VAL A 335 1.56 -22.54 2.41
N CYS A 336 2.25 -22.81 1.30
CA CYS A 336 2.32 -24.15 0.73
C CYS A 336 2.99 -25.19 1.65
N TYR A 337 3.91 -24.77 2.53
CA TYR A 337 4.58 -25.63 3.50
C TYR A 337 3.57 -26.32 4.42
N ASP A 338 2.68 -25.56 5.05
CA ASP A 338 1.70 -26.10 6.02
C ASP A 338 0.67 -27.04 5.39
N SER A 339 0.44 -26.85 4.09
CA SER A 339 -0.45 -27.70 3.30
C SER A 339 0.16 -29.08 2.99
N CYS A 340 1.48 -29.21 3.03
CA CYS A 340 2.20 -30.42 2.66
C CYS A 340 2.37 -31.37 3.83
N LYS A 341 1.51 -32.39 3.91
CA LYS A 341 1.59 -33.42 4.96
C LYS A 341 2.64 -34.51 4.70
N PHE A 342 3.37 -34.41 3.59
CA PHE A 342 4.44 -35.36 3.22
C PHE A 342 5.84 -34.82 3.55
N GLY A 343 5.97 -33.55 3.95
CA GLY A 343 7.28 -32.94 4.22
C GLY A 343 8.10 -32.63 2.96
N ALA A 344 7.47 -32.58 1.78
CA ALA A 344 8.15 -32.34 0.50
C ALA A 344 8.45 -30.85 0.21
N LEU A 345 8.10 -29.95 1.12
CA LEU A 345 8.18 -28.52 0.92
C LEU A 345 8.99 -27.90 2.06
N ARG A 346 9.87 -26.96 1.72
CA ARG A 346 10.61 -26.12 2.67
C ARG A 346 10.85 -24.75 2.05
N MET A 347 11.30 -23.78 2.85
CA MET A 347 11.78 -22.50 2.32
C MET A 347 13.30 -22.56 2.12
N ALA A 348 13.77 -21.94 1.04
CA ALA A 348 15.18 -21.73 0.75
C ALA A 348 15.44 -20.23 0.53
N PRO A 349 16.64 -19.70 0.84
CA PRO A 349 16.98 -18.33 0.52
C PRO A 349 17.00 -18.13 -1.01
N ARG A 350 16.59 -16.94 -1.48
CA ARG A 350 16.77 -16.55 -2.89
C ARG A 350 18.24 -16.25 -3.18
N GLU A 351 18.67 -16.55 -4.39
CA GLU A 351 20.01 -16.19 -4.88
C GLU A 351 20.23 -14.67 -4.86
N GLN A 352 19.22 -13.92 -5.32
CA GLN A 352 19.21 -12.46 -5.26
C GLN A 352 18.29 -11.99 -4.14
N ARG A 353 18.87 -11.24 -3.19
CA ARG A 353 18.07 -10.58 -2.15
C ARG A 353 17.26 -9.44 -2.74
N VAL A 354 16.00 -9.40 -2.33
CA VAL A 354 15.03 -8.36 -2.60
C VAL A 354 15.30 -7.18 -1.66
N PHE A 355 15.46 -6.00 -2.24
CA PHE A 355 15.65 -4.77 -1.50
C PHE A 355 14.35 -4.34 -0.82
N THR A 356 14.39 -4.10 0.49
CA THR A 356 13.30 -3.42 1.21
C THR A 356 13.78 -2.02 1.62
N PRO A 357 13.02 -0.95 1.29
CA PRO A 357 13.28 0.40 1.81
C PRO A 357 13.35 0.44 3.35
N GLU A 358 14.18 1.33 3.89
CA GLU A 358 14.37 1.42 5.35
C GLU A 358 13.14 2.00 6.05
N THR A 359 12.56 3.07 5.51
CA THR A 359 11.38 3.75 6.09
C THR A 359 10.28 4.00 5.05
N THR A 360 9.08 4.33 5.51
CA THR A 360 7.96 4.74 4.63
C THR A 360 8.32 5.91 3.73
N PHE A 361 9.14 6.85 4.22
CA PHE A 361 9.64 7.97 3.43
C PHE A 361 10.50 7.47 2.26
N ASP A 362 11.46 6.58 2.52
CA ASP A 362 12.36 6.06 1.49
C ASP A 362 11.60 5.26 0.44
N ARG A 363 10.59 4.47 0.86
CA ARG A 363 9.67 3.78 -0.05
C ARG A 363 8.91 4.75 -0.94
N ILE A 364 8.31 5.81 -0.36
CA ILE A 364 7.56 6.82 -1.13
C ILE A 364 8.49 7.53 -2.13
N VAL A 365 9.71 7.89 -1.74
CA VAL A 365 10.69 8.51 -2.65
C VAL A 365 11.04 7.55 -3.80
N ALA A 366 11.35 6.28 -3.50
CA ALA A 366 11.66 5.29 -4.53
C ALA A 366 10.50 5.11 -5.52
N MET A 367 9.26 4.93 -5.01
CA MET A 367 8.07 4.85 -5.85
C MET A 367 7.85 6.13 -6.68
N ALA A 368 8.06 7.32 -6.09
CA ALA A 368 7.92 8.59 -6.80
C ALA A 368 8.93 8.72 -7.94
N VAL A 369 10.17 8.23 -7.76
CA VAL A 369 11.18 8.17 -8.83
C VAL A 369 10.73 7.23 -9.94
N GLU A 370 10.39 5.99 -9.59
CA GLU A 370 10.03 4.94 -10.56
C GLU A 370 8.79 5.31 -11.38
N ARG A 371 7.90 6.12 -10.82
CA ARG A 371 6.60 6.48 -11.41
C ARG A 371 6.55 7.91 -11.94
N GLY A 372 7.66 8.64 -11.94
CA GLY A 372 7.75 10.00 -12.47
C GLY A 372 7.05 11.08 -11.64
N LYS A 373 6.78 10.80 -10.36
CA LYS A 373 6.06 11.68 -9.40
C LYS A 373 6.99 12.37 -8.40
N LEU A 374 8.31 12.29 -8.58
CA LEU A 374 9.28 12.93 -7.67
C LEU A 374 9.09 14.45 -7.61
N ALA A 375 8.76 15.09 -8.74
CA ALA A 375 8.50 16.51 -8.79
C ALA A 375 7.27 16.88 -7.95
N ASP A 376 6.17 16.13 -8.07
CA ASP A 376 4.98 16.33 -7.25
C ASP A 376 5.31 16.22 -5.76
N LEU A 377 6.04 15.16 -5.37
CA LEU A 377 6.46 14.93 -3.98
C LEU A 377 7.28 16.10 -3.39
N ILE A 378 8.22 16.65 -4.17
CA ILE A 378 9.10 17.73 -3.71
C ILE A 378 8.39 19.08 -3.70
N MET A 379 7.54 19.34 -4.70
CA MET A 379 6.99 20.68 -4.92
C MET A 379 5.65 20.91 -4.23
N ASP A 380 4.89 19.86 -3.91
CA ASP A 380 3.58 20.02 -3.25
C ASP A 380 3.69 20.73 -1.88
N ASN A 381 4.88 20.74 -1.26
CA ASN A 381 5.15 21.42 0.00
C ASN A 381 6.63 21.86 0.08
N SER A 382 7.07 22.70 -0.86
CA SER A 382 8.45 23.23 -0.93
C SER A 382 8.95 23.85 0.38
N ASP A 383 8.04 24.38 1.19
CA ASP A 383 8.33 25.04 2.48
C ASP A 383 8.19 24.10 3.68
N GLY A 384 7.89 22.81 3.45
CA GLY A 384 7.73 21.77 4.48
C GLY A 384 8.80 20.68 4.44
N LEU A 385 9.45 20.48 3.29
CA LEU A 385 10.61 19.58 3.17
C LEU A 385 11.85 20.27 3.72
N GLY A 386 12.14 20.04 5.00
CA GLY A 386 13.39 20.50 5.61
C GLY A 386 14.62 19.88 4.93
N PHE A 387 15.80 20.48 5.13
CA PHE A 387 17.08 20.01 4.56
C PHE A 387 17.35 18.52 4.79
N MET A 388 16.89 17.95 5.90
CA MET A 388 16.99 16.51 6.19
C MET A 388 16.19 15.63 5.22
N ALA A 389 15.00 16.06 4.81
CA ALA A 389 14.18 15.33 3.85
C ALA A 389 14.80 15.39 2.45
N LEU A 390 15.36 16.54 2.06
CA LEU A 390 16.14 16.68 0.82
C LEU A 390 17.39 15.80 0.83
N GLY A 391 18.11 15.74 1.96
CA GLY A 391 19.25 14.85 2.13
C GLY A 391 18.89 13.37 1.94
N ARG A 392 17.77 12.91 2.49
CA ARG A 392 17.27 11.55 2.26
C ARG A 392 16.87 11.30 0.80
N VAL A 393 16.26 12.27 0.13
CA VAL A 393 15.98 12.17 -1.31
C VAL A 393 17.28 11.97 -2.09
N MET A 394 18.34 12.74 -1.77
CA MET A 394 19.64 12.57 -2.42
C MET A 394 20.26 11.20 -2.14
N GLN A 395 20.20 10.70 -0.90
CA GLN A 395 20.69 9.36 -0.55
C GLN A 395 19.98 8.24 -1.32
N VAL A 396 18.66 8.36 -1.54
CA VAL A 396 17.91 7.41 -2.38
C VAL A 396 18.37 7.51 -3.83
N LEU A 397 18.50 8.72 -4.36
CA LEU A 397 18.96 8.94 -5.74
C LEU A 397 20.38 8.42 -5.99
N GLU A 398 21.28 8.54 -5.02
CA GLU A 398 22.66 8.02 -5.08
C GLU A 398 22.72 6.49 -5.15
N LYS A 399 21.74 5.79 -4.58
CA LYS A 399 21.62 4.32 -4.63
C LYS A 399 21.01 3.82 -5.94
N LEU A 400 20.49 4.70 -6.80
CA LEU A 400 19.89 4.31 -8.07
C LEU A 400 20.94 4.23 -9.21
N PRO A 401 20.70 3.38 -10.22
CA PRO A 401 21.48 3.41 -11.46
C PRO A 401 21.51 4.82 -12.07
N PRO A 402 22.66 5.29 -12.63
CA PRO A 402 22.84 6.67 -13.09
C PRO A 402 21.76 7.17 -14.06
N TYR A 403 21.24 6.31 -14.94
CA TYR A 403 20.18 6.68 -15.88
C TYR A 403 18.81 6.88 -15.18
N LYS A 404 18.47 6.05 -14.17
CA LYS A 404 17.23 6.21 -13.37
C LYS A 404 17.31 7.52 -12.57
N ALA A 405 18.45 7.80 -11.94
CA ALA A 405 18.69 9.06 -11.23
C ALA A 405 18.59 10.28 -12.17
N ALA A 406 19.20 10.21 -13.37
CA ALA A 406 19.12 11.29 -14.35
C ALA A 406 17.69 11.53 -14.86
N MET A 407 16.90 10.48 -15.07
CA MET A 407 15.48 10.59 -15.43
C MET A 407 14.65 11.19 -14.28
N ALA A 408 14.88 10.76 -13.04
CA ALA A 408 14.17 11.25 -11.86
C ALA A 408 14.33 12.77 -11.66
N VAL A 409 15.53 13.29 -11.94
CA VAL A 409 15.88 14.70 -11.74
C VAL A 409 15.57 15.56 -12.99
N ARG A 410 15.26 14.94 -14.15
CA ARG A 410 14.97 15.68 -15.39
C ARG A 410 13.80 16.66 -15.26
N PRO A 411 12.65 16.31 -14.65
CA PRO A 411 11.57 17.27 -14.40
C PRO A 411 12.00 18.39 -13.45
N LEU A 412 12.82 18.07 -12.44
CA LEU A 412 13.33 19.06 -11.47
C LEU A 412 14.25 20.09 -12.13
N LYS A 413 15.02 19.74 -13.16
CA LYS A 413 15.88 20.70 -13.89
C LYS A 413 15.07 21.76 -14.63
N SER A 414 13.98 21.35 -15.30
CA SER A 414 13.10 22.28 -16.02
C SER A 414 12.32 23.17 -15.04
N VAL A 415 11.91 22.61 -13.89
CA VAL A 415 11.15 23.37 -12.89
C VAL A 415 12.03 24.23 -11.99
N PHE A 416 13.26 23.83 -11.66
CA PHE A 416 14.24 24.71 -11.00
C PHE A 416 14.54 25.93 -11.87
N LEU A 417 14.75 25.73 -13.18
CA LEU A 417 14.86 26.84 -14.13
C LEU A 417 13.59 27.72 -14.12
N ASN A 418 12.39 27.13 -14.10
CA ASN A 418 11.15 27.89 -14.02
C ASN A 418 10.95 28.62 -12.68
N ALA A 419 11.38 28.03 -11.56
CA ALA A 419 11.31 28.60 -10.22
C ALA A 419 12.33 29.74 -10.05
N VAL A 420 13.54 29.58 -10.58
CA VAL A 420 14.55 30.65 -10.68
C VAL A 420 14.01 31.77 -11.58
N VAL A 421 13.45 31.46 -12.76
CA VAL A 421 12.86 32.47 -13.65
C VAL A 421 11.67 33.17 -12.99
N SER A 422 10.84 32.45 -12.23
CA SER A 422 9.68 33.03 -11.53
C SER A 422 10.10 33.87 -10.31
N GLY A 423 11.10 33.43 -9.56
CA GLY A 423 11.71 34.19 -8.47
C GLY A 423 12.42 35.45 -8.97
N VAL A 424 13.11 35.37 -10.12
CA VAL A 424 13.69 36.53 -10.81
C VAL A 424 12.59 37.47 -11.31
N LYS A 425 11.47 36.97 -11.83
CA LYS A 425 10.31 37.80 -12.24
C LYS A 425 9.61 38.46 -11.05
N ALA A 426 9.47 37.76 -9.93
CA ALA A 426 8.89 38.31 -8.69
C ALA A 426 9.81 39.36 -8.05
N GLY A 427 11.13 39.14 -8.08
CA GLY A 427 12.13 40.13 -7.66
C GLY A 427 12.21 41.35 -8.59
N ALA A 428 12.10 41.13 -9.91
CA ALA A 428 12.09 42.21 -10.90
C ALA A 428 10.79 43.04 -10.88
N GLY A 429 9.65 42.45 -10.50
CA GLY A 429 8.38 43.17 -10.34
C GLY A 429 8.38 44.19 -9.19
N ASN A 430 9.23 44.00 -8.18
CA ASN A 430 9.43 44.97 -7.10
C ASN A 430 10.47 46.06 -7.44
N ALA A 431 11.29 45.88 -8.48
CA ALA A 431 12.23 46.91 -8.94
C ALA A 431 11.60 47.94 -9.89
N ALA A 432 10.43 47.65 -10.47
CA ALA A 432 9.74 48.56 -11.40
C ALA A 432 8.81 49.60 -10.72
N LYS A 433 8.83 49.71 -9.38
CA LYS A 433 8.11 50.75 -8.62
C LYS A 433 9.01 51.78 -7.93
N VAL A 434 10.31 51.78 -8.26
CA VAL A 434 11.26 52.81 -7.81
C VAL A 434 12.13 53.24 -8.99
N VAL A 435 11.50 53.85 -10.00
CA VAL A 435 12.07 54.95 -10.83
C VAL A 435 10.91 55.83 -11.25
#